data_AF-G5ICC8-F1
#
_entry.id   AF-G5ICC8-F1
#
_cell.length_a   1.000
_cell.length_b   1.000
_cell.length_c   1.000
_cell.angle_alpha   90.00
_cell.angle_beta   90.00
_cell.angle_gamma   90.00
#
_symmetry.space_group_name_H-M   'P 1'
#
loop_
_entity.id
_entity.type
_entity.pdbx_description
1 polymer ?
#
loop_
_entity_poly.entity_id
_entity_poly.type
_entity_poly.pdbx_seq_one_letter_code
_entity_poly.pdbx_strand_id
1 'polypeptide(L)'
;MGIRKYLGIAFLAGLFLIGVGGGVTFVEFSSFQLGEERVIGNEFMETNVIRETIPQESEPIYVVLDGVSRRNVEIVADSSMRDDEIEVQAEYNAKALYTYSDMYEDDNELHVRYYDKDLYWLNYMDDILTSIKHKKIPNYQWEYYGKHVIRVAPENRDRLVVYN
;
A
#
# COMPACT_ATOMS: atom_id res chain seq x y z
N MET A 1 -6.66 64.16 -26.39
CA MET A 1 -6.43 63.34 -25.18
C MET A 1 -5.00 62.79 -25.26
N GLY A 2 -4.10 63.10 -24.32
CA GLY A 2 -2.66 62.84 -24.46
C GLY A 2 -2.24 61.39 -24.14
N ILE A 3 -1.12 60.93 -24.72
CA ILE A 3 -0.61 59.54 -24.65
C ILE A 3 -0.46 58.99 -23.22
N ARG A 4 -0.15 59.85 -22.25
CA ARG A 4 -0.05 59.50 -20.82
C ARG A 4 -1.36 59.02 -20.21
N LYS A 5 -2.51 59.55 -20.66
CA LYS A 5 -3.83 59.12 -20.19
C LYS A 5 -4.16 57.71 -20.67
N TYR A 6 -3.81 57.39 -21.93
CA TYR A 6 -3.98 56.04 -22.48
C TYR A 6 -3.09 55.01 -21.76
N LEU A 7 -1.84 55.37 -21.43
CA LEU A 7 -0.97 54.51 -20.62
C LEU A 7 -1.52 54.24 -19.22
N GLY A 8 -2.03 55.27 -18.54
CA GLY A 8 -2.64 55.11 -17.21
C GLY A 8 -3.86 54.18 -17.23
N ILE A 9 -4.71 54.30 -18.26
CA ILE A 9 -5.86 53.42 -18.45
C ILE A 9 -5.42 51.98 -18.72
N ALA A 10 -4.42 51.77 -19.58
CA ALA A 10 -3.90 50.44 -19.89
C ALA A 10 -3.30 49.76 -18.64
N PHE A 11 -2.57 50.51 -17.80
CA PHE A 11 -2.00 50.00 -16.56
C PHE A 11 -3.09 49.57 -15.55
N LEU A 12 -4.10 50.41 -15.35
CA LEU A 12 -5.22 50.09 -14.44
C LEU A 12 -6.05 48.90 -14.94
N ALA A 13 -6.26 48.79 -16.26
CA ALA A 13 -6.93 47.64 -16.86
C ALA A 13 -6.13 46.34 -16.64
N GLY A 14 -4.80 46.39 -16.76
CA GLY A 14 -3.91 45.27 -16.45
C GLY A 14 -4.02 44.82 -14.99
N LEU A 15 -3.95 45.76 -14.05
CA LEU A 15 -4.14 45.47 -12.62
C LEU A 15 -5.50 44.85 -12.32
N PHE A 16 -6.56 45.35 -12.97
CA PHE A 16 -7.90 44.81 -12.83
C PHE A 16 -7.99 43.36 -13.33
N LEU A 17 -7.43 43.06 -14.50
CA LEU A 17 -7.43 41.69 -15.05
C LEU A 17 -6.65 40.71 -14.19
N ILE A 18 -5.54 41.13 -13.58
CA ILE A 18 -4.80 40.32 -12.60
C ILE A 18 -5.68 40.05 -11.37
N GLY A 19 -6.39 41.06 -10.86
CA GLY A 19 -7.30 40.91 -9.73
C GLY A 19 -8.46 39.94 -10.02
N VAL A 20 -9.06 40.03 -11.21
CA VAL A 20 -10.13 39.11 -11.64
C VAL A 20 -9.58 37.69 -11.79
N GLY A 21 -8.44 37.52 -12.47
CA GLY A 21 -7.79 36.21 -12.63
C GLY A 21 -7.45 35.57 -11.29
N GLY A 22 -6.82 36.32 -10.39
CA GLY A 22 -6.49 35.86 -9.04
C GLY A 22 -7.73 35.49 -8.23
N GLY A 23 -8.80 36.28 -8.32
CA GLY A 23 -10.08 35.99 -7.67
C GLY A 23 -10.73 34.70 -8.17
N VAL A 24 -10.76 34.48 -9.48
CA VAL A 24 -11.28 33.24 -10.07
C VAL A 24 -10.47 32.04 -9.62
N THR A 25 -9.13 32.10 -9.71
CA THR A 25 -8.26 31.01 -9.25
C THR A 25 -8.44 30.71 -7.76
N PHE A 26 -8.58 31.75 -6.93
CA PHE A 26 -8.82 31.58 -5.50
C PHE A 26 -10.16 30.87 -5.22
N VAL A 27 -11.24 31.27 -5.90
CA VAL A 27 -12.56 30.62 -5.77
C VAL A 27 -12.50 29.18 -6.28
N GLU A 28 -11.82 28.92 -7.39
CA GLU A 28 -11.65 27.56 -7.91
C GLU A 28 -10.91 26.66 -6.92
N PHE A 29 -9.77 27.10 -6.40
CA PHE A 29 -8.97 26.32 -5.45
C PHE A 29 -9.67 26.14 -4.09
N SER A 30 -10.27 27.20 -3.55
CA SER A 30 -10.99 27.13 -2.26
C SER A 30 -12.28 26.31 -2.31
N SER A 31 -12.82 26.06 -3.51
CA SER A 31 -14.00 25.20 -3.69
C SER A 31 -13.70 23.69 -3.66
N PHE A 32 -12.44 23.29 -3.50
CA PHE A 32 -12.09 21.89 -3.29
C PHE A 32 -12.60 21.39 -1.93
N GLN A 33 -13.13 20.18 -1.94
CA GLN A 33 -13.63 19.49 -0.75
C GLN A 33 -12.88 18.18 -0.55
N LEU A 34 -12.65 17.82 0.70
CA LEU A 34 -12.22 16.46 1.02
C LEU A 34 -13.37 15.50 0.67
N GLY A 35 -13.05 14.52 -0.17
CA GLY A 35 -13.97 13.46 -0.55
C GLY A 35 -14.06 12.37 0.52
N GLU A 36 -14.84 11.34 0.22
CA GLU A 36 -14.94 10.15 1.05
C GLU A 36 -13.63 9.35 1.03
N GLU A 37 -13.48 8.48 2.02
CA GLU A 37 -12.41 7.51 2.07
C GLU A 37 -12.60 6.49 0.94
N ARG A 38 -11.51 6.20 0.22
CA ARG A 38 -11.51 5.23 -0.85
C ARG A 38 -10.37 4.24 -0.64
N VAL A 39 -10.76 3.01 -0.31
CA VAL A 39 -9.84 1.88 -0.17
C VAL A 39 -9.58 1.29 -1.55
N ILE A 40 -8.31 1.15 -1.90
CA ILE A 40 -7.82 0.63 -3.17
C ILE A 40 -6.99 -0.63 -2.91
N GLY A 41 -7.23 -1.69 -3.68
CA GLY A 41 -6.33 -2.85 -3.73
C GLY A 41 -6.97 -4.16 -3.24
N ASN A 42 -8.07 -4.08 -2.48
CA ASN A 42 -8.79 -5.26 -1.99
C ASN A 42 -9.31 -6.16 -3.11
N GLU A 43 -9.67 -5.57 -4.25
CA GLU A 43 -10.16 -6.29 -5.44
C GLU A 43 -9.07 -7.09 -6.17
N PHE A 44 -7.81 -6.92 -5.79
CA PHE A 44 -6.64 -7.59 -6.39
C PHE A 44 -5.87 -8.45 -5.38
N MET A 45 -6.51 -8.79 -4.26
CA MET A 45 -5.93 -9.71 -3.28
C MET A 45 -5.88 -11.12 -3.86
N GLU A 46 -4.69 -11.71 -3.81
CA GLU A 46 -4.44 -13.09 -4.16
C GLU A 46 -3.76 -13.79 -2.99
N THR A 47 -4.01 -15.10 -2.87
CA THR A 47 -3.38 -15.93 -1.82
C THR A 47 -2.31 -16.81 -2.45
N ASN A 48 -1.07 -16.67 -1.97
CA ASN A 48 0.02 -17.59 -2.28
C ASN A 48 0.26 -18.52 -1.08
N VAL A 49 0.58 -19.78 -1.36
CA VAL A 49 0.86 -20.81 -0.36
C VAL A 49 2.32 -21.20 -0.49
N ILE A 50 3.12 -20.81 0.49
CA ILE A 50 4.55 -21.12 0.59
C ILE A 50 4.68 -22.30 1.54
N ARG A 51 5.40 -23.34 1.11
CA ARG A 51 5.67 -24.53 1.93
C ARG A 51 7.16 -24.77 1.95
N GLU A 52 7.71 -24.88 3.14
CA GLU A 52 9.13 -25.12 3.34
C GLU A 52 9.36 -26.21 4.38
N THR A 53 10.55 -26.82 4.32
CA THR A 53 10.98 -27.78 5.33
C THR A 53 11.68 -27.04 6.47
N ILE A 54 11.36 -27.40 7.70
CA ILE A 54 11.96 -26.80 8.90
C ILE A 54 12.88 -27.80 9.62
N PRO A 55 14.01 -27.34 10.18
CA PRO A 55 14.87 -28.18 11.00
C PRO A 55 14.10 -28.74 12.20
N GLN A 56 14.37 -30.01 12.53
CA GLN A 56 13.76 -30.72 13.67
C GLN A 56 14.51 -30.51 15.00
N GLU A 57 15.40 -29.51 15.04
CA GLU A 57 16.22 -29.23 16.22
C GLU A 57 15.44 -28.45 17.30
N SER A 58 15.98 -28.32 18.50
CA SER A 58 15.34 -27.52 19.57
C SER A 58 15.46 -26.00 19.33
N GLU A 59 16.00 -25.60 18.19
CA GLU A 59 16.23 -24.20 17.85
C GLU A 59 14.92 -23.51 17.44
N PRO A 60 14.80 -22.19 17.72
CA PRO A 60 13.70 -21.37 17.22
C PRO A 60 13.66 -21.36 15.70
N ILE A 61 12.45 -21.25 15.14
CA ILE A 61 12.21 -21.05 13.72
C ILE A 61 11.73 -19.62 13.55
N TYR A 62 12.46 -18.84 12.75
CA TYR A 62 12.11 -17.44 12.52
C TYR A 62 11.34 -17.30 11.21
N VAL A 63 10.21 -16.60 11.24
CA VAL A 63 9.45 -16.24 10.03
C VAL A 63 9.46 -14.73 9.91
N VAL A 64 10.07 -14.22 8.85
CA VAL A 64 10.18 -12.77 8.59
C VAL A 64 9.18 -12.39 7.51
N LEU A 65 8.19 -11.59 7.88
CA LEU A 65 7.11 -11.08 7.02
C LEU A 65 7.28 -9.57 6.81
N ASP A 66 8.20 -9.18 5.91
CA ASP A 66 8.59 -7.78 5.73
C ASP A 66 7.40 -6.87 5.37
N GLY A 67 7.13 -5.87 6.21
CA GLY A 67 6.12 -4.84 5.94
C GLY A 67 4.68 -5.26 6.25
N VAL A 68 4.46 -6.50 6.69
CA VAL A 68 3.14 -7.02 7.08
C VAL A 68 2.83 -6.60 8.51
N SER A 69 1.64 -6.05 8.78
CA SER A 69 1.26 -5.72 10.16
C SER A 69 1.08 -6.99 11.00
N ARG A 70 1.57 -6.99 12.25
CA ARG A 70 1.31 -8.08 13.22
C ARG A 70 -0.17 -8.41 13.40
N ARG A 71 -1.06 -7.45 13.19
CA ARG A 71 -2.52 -7.66 13.26
C ARG A 71 -3.06 -8.55 12.14
N ASN A 72 -2.32 -8.67 11.04
CA ASN A 72 -2.69 -9.47 9.89
C ASN A 72 -2.09 -10.88 9.95
N VAL A 73 -1.32 -11.20 10.99
CA VAL A 73 -0.68 -12.51 11.14
C VAL A 73 -1.47 -13.38 12.12
N GLU A 74 -1.74 -14.61 11.70
CA GLU A 74 -2.29 -15.67 12.54
C GLU A 74 -1.36 -16.88 12.54
N ILE A 75 -1.10 -17.43 13.72
CA ILE A 75 -0.34 -18.68 13.88
C ILE A 75 -1.31 -19.78 14.26
N VAL A 76 -1.35 -20.83 13.45
CA VAL A 76 -2.26 -21.97 13.60
C VAL A 76 -1.44 -23.24 13.81
N ALA A 77 -1.65 -23.92 14.94
CA ALA A 77 -1.19 -25.29 15.11
C ALA A 77 -2.18 -26.23 14.41
N ASP A 78 -1.70 -26.98 13.45
CA ASP A 78 -2.49 -27.88 12.62
C ASP A 78 -1.93 -29.30 12.74
N SER A 79 -2.69 -30.21 13.36
CA SER A 79 -2.28 -31.60 13.57
C SER A 79 -2.23 -32.44 12.28
N SER A 80 -2.66 -31.89 11.14
CA SER A 80 -2.52 -32.54 9.84
C SER A 80 -1.19 -32.21 9.15
N MET A 81 -0.46 -31.20 9.64
CA MET A 81 0.88 -30.86 9.16
C MET A 81 1.89 -31.91 9.58
N ARG A 82 2.93 -32.08 8.77
CA ARG A 82 4.09 -32.87 9.17
C ARG A 82 4.95 -32.09 10.14
N ASP A 83 5.61 -32.80 11.04
CA ASP A 83 6.53 -32.24 12.04
C ASP A 83 7.66 -31.42 11.38
N ASP A 84 8.05 -31.76 10.16
CA ASP A 84 9.11 -31.10 9.37
C ASP A 84 8.64 -30.01 8.41
N GLU A 85 7.37 -29.61 8.47
CA GLU A 85 6.78 -28.68 7.51
C GLU A 85 6.30 -27.38 8.16
N ILE A 86 6.53 -26.27 7.46
CA ILE A 86 5.87 -24.99 7.70
C ILE A 86 5.14 -24.55 6.43
N GLU A 87 3.92 -24.05 6.61
CA GLU A 87 3.14 -23.44 5.53
C GLU A 87 2.83 -21.99 5.88
N VAL A 88 3.12 -21.06 4.96
CA VAL A 88 2.68 -19.67 5.05
C VAL A 88 1.69 -19.41 3.93
N GLN A 89 0.43 -19.18 4.29
CA GLN A 89 -0.57 -18.64 3.39
C GLN A 89 -0.53 -17.12 3.47
N ALA A 90 -0.06 -16.48 2.41
CA ALA A 90 0.10 -15.05 2.30
C ALA A 90 -0.96 -14.47 1.36
N GLU A 91 -1.86 -13.66 1.88
CA GLU A 91 -2.77 -12.84 1.08
C GLU A 91 -2.15 -11.46 0.84
N TYR A 92 -2.01 -11.06 -0.42
CA TYR A 92 -1.41 -9.78 -0.80
C TYR A 92 -1.97 -9.27 -2.13
N ASN A 93 -1.80 -7.98 -2.39
CA ASN A 93 -2.25 -7.34 -3.63
C ASN A 93 -1.27 -7.68 -4.76
N ALA A 94 -1.61 -8.68 -5.58
CA ALA A 94 -0.73 -9.17 -6.64
C ALA A 94 -0.55 -8.19 -7.80
N LYS A 95 -1.39 -7.16 -7.93
CA LYS A 95 -1.14 -6.07 -8.87
C LYS A 95 -0.13 -5.04 -8.35
N ALA A 96 -0.02 -4.91 -7.03
CA ALA A 96 0.86 -3.96 -6.39
C ALA A 96 2.22 -4.54 -6.01
N LEU A 97 2.31 -5.84 -5.75
CA LEU A 97 3.51 -6.47 -5.20
C LEU A 97 3.99 -7.67 -6.02
N TYR A 98 5.29 -7.88 -6.05
CA TYR A 98 5.92 -9.19 -6.25
C TYR A 98 6.16 -9.85 -4.90
N THR A 99 5.99 -11.16 -4.83
CA THR A 99 6.31 -11.97 -3.65
C THR A 99 7.50 -12.87 -3.95
N TYR A 100 8.39 -13.03 -2.98
CA TYR A 100 9.51 -13.97 -3.02
C TYR A 100 9.68 -14.61 -1.65
N SER A 101 10.00 -15.91 -1.60
CA SER A 101 10.27 -16.61 -0.35
C SER A 101 11.61 -17.35 -0.43
N ASP A 102 12.34 -17.35 0.68
CA ASP A 102 13.61 -18.05 0.80
C ASP A 102 13.83 -18.57 2.22
N MET A 103 14.43 -19.76 2.34
CA MET A 103 14.83 -20.34 3.63
C MET A 103 16.34 -20.17 3.81
N TYR A 104 16.74 -19.44 4.85
CA TYR A 104 18.13 -19.31 5.25
C TYR A 104 18.47 -20.39 6.28
N GLU A 105 19.04 -21.50 5.81
CA GLU A 105 19.36 -22.68 6.64
C GLU A 105 20.34 -22.38 7.77
N ASP A 106 21.29 -21.46 7.58
CA ASP A 106 22.29 -21.11 8.60
C ASP A 106 21.67 -20.46 9.86
N ASP A 107 20.55 -19.73 9.67
CA ASP A 107 19.90 -18.93 10.72
C ASP A 107 18.47 -19.44 11.05
N ASN A 108 18.02 -20.52 10.41
CA ASN A 108 16.66 -21.07 10.50
C ASN A 108 15.56 -20.02 10.23
N GLU A 109 15.79 -19.14 9.24
CA GLU A 109 14.87 -18.05 8.92
C GLU A 109 14.15 -18.27 7.58
N LEU A 110 12.82 -18.30 7.62
CA LEU A 110 11.97 -18.20 6.45
C LEU A 110 11.63 -16.74 6.17
N HIS A 111 12.16 -16.19 5.09
CA HIS A 111 11.85 -14.83 4.64
C HIS A 111 10.74 -14.88 3.61
N VAL A 112 9.66 -14.13 3.85
CA VAL A 112 8.62 -13.85 2.85
C VAL A 112 8.66 -12.36 2.56
N ARG A 113 9.20 -12.01 1.39
CA ARG A 113 9.47 -10.63 0.99
C ARG A 113 8.50 -10.15 -0.06
N TYR A 114 8.17 -8.87 0.06
CA TYR A 114 7.32 -8.15 -0.86
C TYR A 114 8.08 -7.00 -1.51
N TYR A 115 7.99 -6.90 -2.84
CA TYR A 115 8.58 -5.82 -3.60
C TYR A 115 7.51 -5.05 -4.35
N ASP A 116 7.49 -3.73 -4.18
CA ASP A 116 6.58 -2.86 -4.91
C ASP A 116 6.77 -2.99 -6.42
N LYS A 117 5.65 -3.16 -7.11
CA LYS A 117 5.58 -2.98 -8.56
C LYS A 117 5.57 -1.48 -8.82
N ASP A 118 6.64 -1.03 -9.48
CA ASP A 118 6.80 0.38 -9.84
C ASP A 118 5.52 0.96 -10.42
N LEU A 119 5.17 2.15 -9.95
CA LEU A 119 4.08 2.96 -10.48
C LEU A 119 2.68 2.31 -10.40
N TYR A 120 2.43 1.38 -9.47
CA TYR A 120 1.09 0.80 -9.25
C TYR A 120 -0.02 1.85 -9.12
N TRP A 121 0.28 2.98 -8.47
CA TRP A 121 -0.64 4.11 -8.31
C TRP A 121 -1.07 4.76 -9.63
N LEU A 122 -0.28 4.64 -10.72
CA LEU A 122 -0.66 5.14 -12.04
C LEU A 122 -1.91 4.49 -12.59
N ASN A 123 -2.23 3.26 -12.17
CA ASN A 123 -3.46 2.58 -12.57
C ASN A 123 -4.73 3.32 -12.12
N TYR A 124 -4.61 4.26 -11.17
CA TYR A 124 -5.71 5.05 -10.63
C TYR A 124 -5.64 6.53 -11.04
N MET A 125 -4.75 6.88 -11.97
CA MET A 125 -4.61 8.27 -12.41
C MET A 125 -5.89 8.83 -13.02
N ASP A 126 -6.61 8.05 -13.81
CA ASP A 126 -7.87 8.51 -14.39
C ASP A 126 -8.91 8.82 -13.31
N ASP A 127 -8.95 8.04 -12.24
CA ASP A 127 -9.82 8.26 -11.09
C ASP A 127 -9.40 9.49 -10.27
N ILE A 128 -8.10 9.67 -10.06
CA ILE A 128 -7.55 10.86 -9.39
C ILE A 128 -7.88 12.12 -10.21
N LEU A 129 -7.64 12.09 -11.52
CA LEU A 129 -7.95 13.20 -12.43
C LEU A 129 -9.44 13.49 -12.48
N THR A 130 -10.28 12.45 -12.48
CA THR A 130 -11.74 12.60 -12.42
C THR A 130 -12.16 13.25 -11.11
N SER A 131 -11.54 12.88 -9.99
CA SER A 131 -11.85 13.47 -8.69
C SER A 131 -11.46 14.95 -8.63
N ILE A 132 -10.27 15.30 -9.16
CA ILE A 132 -9.81 16.70 -9.30
C ILE A 132 -10.77 17.52 -10.17
N LYS A 133 -11.24 16.98 -11.31
CA LYS A 133 -12.25 17.66 -12.17
C LYS A 133 -13.54 17.97 -11.41
N HIS A 134 -13.94 17.10 -10.48
CA HIS A 134 -15.11 17.29 -9.63
C HIS A 134 -14.81 18.06 -8.33
N LYS A 135 -13.58 18.58 -8.18
CA LYS A 135 -13.13 19.34 -7.00
C LYS A 135 -13.28 18.56 -5.68
N LYS A 136 -13.21 17.23 -5.76
CA LYS A 136 -13.21 16.34 -4.61
C LYS A 136 -11.87 15.64 -4.54
N ILE A 137 -11.24 15.64 -3.37
CA ILE A 137 -9.97 14.93 -3.14
C ILE A 137 -10.29 13.76 -2.20
N PRO A 138 -10.44 12.54 -2.72
CA PRO A 138 -10.66 11.37 -1.87
C PRO A 138 -9.47 11.16 -0.94
N ASN A 139 -9.74 10.65 0.25
CA ASN A 139 -8.69 10.10 1.09
C ASN A 139 -8.39 8.68 0.63
N TYR A 140 -7.35 8.52 -0.18
CA TYR A 140 -6.94 7.22 -0.71
C TYR A 140 -6.20 6.42 0.35
N GLN A 141 -6.69 5.21 0.62
CA GLN A 141 -5.98 4.19 1.39
C GLN A 141 -5.63 3.03 0.47
N TRP A 142 -4.39 2.57 0.58
CA TRP A 142 -3.85 1.51 -0.26
C TRP A 142 -3.69 0.25 0.57
N GLU A 143 -4.41 -0.80 0.20
CA GLU A 143 -4.32 -2.12 0.81
C GLU A 143 -3.35 -2.97 -0.01
N TYR A 144 -2.20 -3.25 0.62
CA TYR A 144 -1.12 -4.05 0.04
C TYR A 144 -1.10 -5.47 0.61
N TYR A 145 -1.46 -5.63 1.88
CA TYR A 145 -1.31 -6.88 2.64
C TYR A 145 -2.64 -7.31 3.23
N GLY A 146 -3.08 -8.51 2.86
CA GLY A 146 -4.19 -9.20 3.50
C GLY A 146 -3.74 -10.05 4.69
N LYS A 147 -4.50 -11.09 5.00
CA LYS A 147 -4.20 -12.00 6.11
C LYS A 147 -3.06 -12.96 5.78
N HIS A 148 -2.17 -13.16 6.74
CA HIS A 148 -1.07 -14.11 6.70
C HIS A 148 -1.31 -15.19 7.73
N VAL A 149 -1.41 -16.44 7.29
CA VAL A 149 -1.64 -17.59 8.19
C VAL A 149 -0.43 -18.50 8.13
N ILE A 150 0.28 -18.62 9.24
CA ILE A 150 1.41 -19.52 9.42
C ILE A 150 0.87 -20.80 10.07
N ARG A 151 1.01 -21.93 9.39
CA ARG A 151 0.65 -23.26 9.90
C ARG A 151 1.91 -24.07 10.16
N VAL A 152 1.93 -24.73 11.31
CA VAL A 152 2.94 -25.71 11.71
C VAL A 152 2.28 -26.83 12.50
N ALA A 153 2.98 -27.95 12.62
CA ALA A 153 2.57 -29.00 13.55
C ALA A 153 2.56 -28.48 15.01
N PRO A 154 1.65 -28.97 15.89
CA PRO A 154 1.44 -28.43 17.23
C PRO A 154 2.70 -28.34 18.11
N GLU A 155 3.61 -29.30 17.99
CA GLU A 155 4.88 -29.38 18.70
C GLU A 155 5.88 -28.28 18.33
N ASN A 156 5.73 -27.70 17.14
CA ASN A 156 6.60 -26.61 16.66
C ASN A 156 6.04 -25.22 16.92
N ARG A 157 4.79 -25.11 17.39
CA ARG A 157 4.14 -23.82 17.63
C ARG A 157 4.94 -22.92 18.57
N ASP A 158 5.48 -23.49 19.64
CA ASP A 158 6.23 -22.72 20.65
C ASP A 158 7.66 -22.39 20.19
N ARG A 159 8.14 -23.01 19.11
CA ARG A 159 9.44 -22.71 18.48
C ARG A 159 9.36 -21.54 17.50
N LEU A 160 8.16 -21.17 17.04
CA LEU A 160 7.96 -20.10 16.06
C LEU A 160 8.16 -18.72 16.67
N VAL A 161 8.99 -17.93 16.00
CA VAL A 161 9.18 -16.50 16.27
C VAL A 161 8.89 -15.74 14.99
N VAL A 162 7.91 -14.84 15.03
CA VAL A 162 7.49 -14.08 13.84
C VAL A 162 7.96 -12.63 13.93
N TYR A 163 8.67 -12.19 12.90
CA TYR A 163 9.09 -10.81 12.68
C TYR A 163 8.32 -10.19 11.52
N ASN A 164 8.09 -8.88 11.60
CA ASN A 164 7.19 -8.09 10.77
C ASN A 164 7.81 -6.73 10.48
#